data_AF-A0A0S7ZBV9-F1
#
_entry.id   AF-A0A0S7ZBV9-F1
#
_cell.length_a   1.000
_cell.length_b   1.000
_cell.length_c   1.000
_cell.angle_alpha   90.00
_cell.angle_beta   90.00
_cell.angle_gamma   90.00
#
_symmetry.space_group_name_H-M   'P 1'
#
loop_
_entity.id
_entity.type
_entity.pdbx_description
1 polymer ?
#
loop_
_entity_poly.entity_id
_entity_poly.type
_entity_poly.pdbx_seq_one_letter_code
_entity_poly.pdbx_strand_id
1 'polypeptide(L)'
;MSRERKDAAAEVVSGQNLPWWIAGAAMFALIFVVGLSMVRPGPGPVPTAGSSSGAAPAAGGALPDISQMSPIEAADRLFNRVMTSVSVGDSAAAQQFLPMAIAAYNRARPLNLDGLFHLSMLNRTAGNLEAALDNALEIVEEDPNHLLGLAAAAEAAVELGELDEAEAHYRRIVEIYDDESQRSLEEYSMHSQIMTVLKEEAEQFLAGR
;
A
#
# COMPACT_ATOMS: atom_id res chain seq x y z
N MET A 1 -8.79 0.14 -30.62
CA MET A 1 -7.53 0.02 -29.88
C MET A 1 -7.65 -1.07 -28.80
N SER A 2 -7.98 -2.33 -29.17
CA SER A 2 -8.31 -3.37 -28.17
C SER A 2 -7.96 -4.82 -28.57
N ARG A 3 -7.05 -5.03 -29.53
CA ARG A 3 -6.61 -6.39 -29.92
C ARG A 3 -5.09 -6.55 -29.91
N GLU A 4 -4.35 -5.52 -30.30
CA GLU A 4 -2.87 -5.59 -30.35
C GLU A 4 -2.21 -5.80 -28.97
N ARG A 5 -2.81 -5.30 -27.87
CA ARG A 5 -2.31 -5.57 -26.50
C ARG A 5 -2.53 -7.02 -26.03
N LYS A 6 -3.45 -7.78 -26.65
CA LYS A 6 -3.75 -9.16 -26.26
C LYS A 6 -2.83 -10.18 -26.94
N ASP A 7 -2.37 -9.87 -28.14
CA ASP A 7 -1.56 -10.80 -28.94
C ASP A 7 -0.08 -10.76 -28.54
N ALA A 8 0.44 -9.62 -28.07
CA ALA A 8 1.79 -9.53 -27.51
C ALA A 8 1.96 -10.27 -26.18
N ALA A 9 0.90 -10.39 -25.37
CA ALA A 9 0.92 -11.14 -24.12
C ALA A 9 0.92 -12.67 -24.32
N ALA A 10 0.47 -13.14 -25.49
CA ALA A 10 0.40 -14.58 -25.79
C ALA A 10 1.76 -15.17 -26.21
N GLU A 11 2.67 -14.36 -26.80
CA GLU A 11 3.98 -14.84 -27.24
C GLU A 11 5.05 -14.89 -26.13
N VAL A 12 4.87 -14.14 -25.03
CA VAL A 12 5.82 -14.17 -23.90
C VAL A 12 5.60 -15.37 -22.97
N VAL A 13 4.46 -16.07 -23.08
CA VAL A 13 4.04 -17.15 -22.16
C VAL A 13 4.48 -18.55 -22.62
N SER A 14 5.44 -18.68 -23.56
CA SER A 14 5.94 -20.00 -24.00
C SER A 14 7.42 -20.25 -23.77
N GLY A 15 8.02 -19.75 -22.69
CA GLY A 15 9.43 -20.02 -22.39
C GLY A 15 9.83 -19.85 -20.93
N GLN A 16 9.90 -20.97 -20.21
CA GLN A 16 10.56 -21.19 -18.91
C GLN A 16 9.80 -20.73 -17.65
N ASN A 17 9.21 -21.73 -16.97
CA ASN A 17 8.70 -21.64 -15.60
C ASN A 17 9.83 -21.30 -14.63
N LEU A 18 10.00 -20.02 -14.30
CA LEU A 18 10.80 -19.61 -13.15
C LEU A 18 9.85 -19.43 -11.95
N PRO A 19 10.12 -20.06 -10.79
CA PRO A 19 9.20 -20.01 -9.67
C PRO A 19 9.01 -18.58 -9.12
N TRP A 20 7.76 -18.14 -9.03
CA TRP A 20 7.29 -16.81 -8.59
C TRP A 20 7.68 -16.39 -7.15
N TRP A 21 8.34 -17.25 -6.37
CA TRP A 21 8.75 -16.94 -4.99
C TRP A 21 10.05 -16.13 -4.89
N ILE A 22 10.78 -15.94 -5.99
CA ILE A 22 12.08 -15.25 -5.97
C ILE A 22 11.92 -13.71 -5.99
N ALA A 23 10.83 -13.16 -6.52
CA ALA A 23 10.57 -11.72 -6.46
C ALA A 23 10.19 -11.24 -5.03
N GLY A 24 9.48 -12.06 -4.25
CA GLY A 24 9.19 -11.76 -2.83
C GLY A 24 10.38 -11.96 -1.88
N ALA A 25 11.41 -12.70 -2.30
CA ALA A 25 12.57 -13.03 -1.47
C ALA A 25 13.50 -11.83 -1.22
N ALA A 26 13.53 -10.82 -2.11
CA ALA A 26 14.37 -9.63 -1.92
C ALA A 26 13.85 -8.73 -0.78
N MET A 27 12.53 -8.61 -0.62
CA MET A 27 11.91 -7.88 0.50
C MET A 27 12.00 -8.67 1.82
N PHE A 28 11.83 -9.99 1.78
CA PHE A 28 12.00 -10.86 2.96
C PHE A 28 13.45 -10.94 3.45
N ALA A 29 14.44 -10.89 2.56
CA ALA A 29 15.86 -10.90 2.92
C ALA A 29 16.29 -9.62 3.66
N LEU A 30 15.71 -8.46 3.31
CA LEU A 30 15.97 -7.19 4.01
C LEU A 30 15.49 -7.24 5.47
N ILE A 31 14.32 -7.83 5.72
CA ILE A 31 13.74 -8.01 7.06
C ILE A 31 14.57 -9.00 7.90
N PHE A 32 15.10 -10.07 7.29
CA PHE A 32 15.87 -11.10 8.00
C PHE A 32 17.28 -10.63 8.43
N VAL A 33 17.95 -9.78 7.63
CA VAL A 33 19.32 -9.29 7.92
C VAL A 33 19.34 -8.26 9.07
N VAL A 34 18.31 -7.42 9.18
CA VAL A 34 18.19 -6.45 10.29
C VAL A 34 17.90 -7.17 11.61
N GLY A 35 17.12 -8.26 11.59
CA GLY A 35 16.79 -9.06 12.77
C GLY A 35 17.98 -9.78 13.43
N LEU A 36 19.00 -10.18 12.66
CA LEU A 36 20.16 -10.92 13.19
C LEU A 36 21.21 -10.03 13.87
N SER A 37 21.17 -8.71 13.67
CA SER A 37 22.19 -7.79 14.20
C SER A 37 21.91 -7.30 15.63
N MET A 38 20.75 -7.64 16.20
CA MET A 38 20.35 -7.24 17.57
C MET A 38 20.58 -8.30 18.65
N VAL A 39 21.14 -9.47 18.33
CA VAL A 39 21.43 -10.51 19.34
C VAL A 39 22.89 -10.40 19.80
N ARG A 40 23.11 -9.69 20.92
CA ARG A 40 24.34 -9.85 21.71
C ARG A 40 24.13 -10.96 22.76
N PRO A 41 25.00 -11.99 22.85
CA PRO A 41 24.88 -12.99 23.90
C PRO A 41 25.57 -12.52 25.18
N GLY A 42 24.82 -12.43 26.28
CA GLY A 42 25.35 -12.34 27.63
C GLY A 42 24.70 -13.41 28.51
N PRO A 43 25.45 -14.22 29.28
CA PRO A 43 24.87 -15.23 30.15
C PRO A 43 24.52 -14.62 31.52
N GLY A 44 23.27 -14.78 31.94
CA GLY A 44 22.77 -14.39 33.26
C GLY A 44 21.45 -15.10 33.59
N PRO A 45 21.19 -15.42 34.87
CA PRO A 45 20.70 -16.73 35.27
C PRO A 45 19.18 -16.92 35.20
N VAL A 46 18.78 -18.17 35.01
CA VAL A 46 17.40 -18.67 35.10
C VAL A 46 16.86 -18.57 36.54
N PRO A 47 15.63 -18.09 36.71
CA PRO A 47 14.76 -18.53 37.79
C PRO A 47 13.67 -19.44 37.24
N THR A 48 13.58 -20.63 37.83
CA THR A 48 12.46 -21.55 37.67
C THR A 48 11.27 -21.16 38.55
N ALA A 49 10.10 -21.55 38.07
CA ALA A 49 8.81 -21.73 38.74
C ALA A 49 7.89 -20.51 38.91
N GLY A 50 6.75 -20.62 38.21
CA GLY A 50 5.54 -19.85 38.44
C GLY A 50 4.53 -20.16 37.35
N SER A 51 3.82 -21.28 37.43
CA SER A 51 2.59 -21.48 36.67
C SER A 51 1.57 -20.45 37.15
N SER A 52 1.58 -19.25 36.57
CA SER A 52 0.50 -18.29 36.69
C SER A 52 -0.42 -18.49 35.49
N SER A 53 -1.57 -19.10 35.75
CA SER A 53 -2.77 -18.93 34.95
C SER A 53 -3.17 -17.45 35.00
N GLY A 54 -2.47 -16.61 34.24
CA GLY A 54 -2.82 -15.22 33.99
C GLY A 54 -3.80 -15.20 32.83
N ALA A 55 -5.09 -15.22 33.13
CA ALA A 55 -6.09 -14.75 32.19
C ALA A 55 -5.69 -13.32 31.79
N ALA A 56 -5.32 -13.14 30.53
CA ALA A 56 -5.12 -11.81 29.98
C ALA A 56 -6.40 -11.00 30.22
N PRO A 57 -6.32 -9.74 30.67
CA PRO A 57 -7.51 -8.91 30.75
C PRO A 57 -8.06 -8.80 29.34
N ALA A 58 -9.25 -9.33 29.12
CA ALA A 58 -10.03 -9.02 27.94
C ALA A 58 -10.16 -7.50 27.92
N ALA A 59 -9.49 -6.85 26.96
CA ALA A 59 -9.68 -5.44 26.70
C ALA A 59 -11.16 -5.26 26.34
N GLY A 60 -11.94 -4.87 27.34
CA GLY A 60 -13.38 -4.59 27.26
C GLY A 60 -13.64 -3.27 26.54
N GLY A 61 -13.12 -3.13 25.32
CA GLY A 61 -13.74 -2.27 24.33
C GLY A 61 -14.96 -3.02 23.82
N ALA A 62 -16.15 -2.43 23.96
CA ALA A 62 -17.33 -2.94 23.26
C ALA A 62 -16.94 -3.21 21.79
N LEU A 63 -17.29 -4.39 21.27
CA LEU A 63 -17.17 -4.65 19.84
C LEU A 63 -17.87 -3.48 19.13
N PRO A 64 -17.17 -2.78 18.22
CA PRO A 64 -17.75 -1.60 17.60
C PRO A 64 -19.09 -1.94 16.95
N ASP A 65 -20.10 -1.09 17.16
CA ASP A 65 -21.42 -1.32 16.60
C ASP A 65 -21.38 -1.11 15.08
N ILE A 66 -21.13 -2.21 14.36
CA ILE A 66 -21.08 -2.27 12.89
C ILE A 66 -22.44 -2.02 12.25
N SER A 67 -23.54 -2.06 13.00
CA SER A 67 -24.88 -1.84 12.44
C SER A 67 -25.16 -0.37 12.12
N GLN A 68 -24.33 0.54 12.63
CA GLN A 68 -24.49 1.99 12.47
C GLN A 68 -23.42 2.64 11.58
N MET A 69 -22.40 1.90 11.12
CA MET A 69 -21.38 2.44 10.22
C MET A 69 -21.88 2.47 8.78
N SER A 70 -21.59 3.56 8.07
CA SER A 70 -21.70 3.57 6.61
C SER A 70 -20.72 2.57 5.99
N PRO A 71 -20.97 2.11 4.74
CA PRO A 71 -20.06 1.19 4.06
C PRO A 71 -18.62 1.71 3.96
N ILE A 72 -18.43 3.02 3.74
CA ILE A 72 -17.11 3.63 3.63
C ILE A 72 -16.39 3.70 4.98
N GLU A 73 -17.07 4.09 6.06
CA GLU A 73 -16.47 4.10 7.41
C GLU A 73 -16.02 2.71 7.85
N ALA A 74 -16.78 1.67 7.47
CA ALA A 74 -16.37 0.28 7.72
C ALA A 74 -15.12 -0.11 6.91
N ALA A 75 -15.00 0.37 5.67
CA ALA A 75 -13.84 0.17 4.82
C ALA A 75 -12.60 0.90 5.35
N ASP A 76 -12.72 2.17 5.72
CA ASP A 76 -11.64 3.00 6.29
C ASP A 76 -11.08 2.38 7.56
N ARG A 77 -11.94 1.77 8.38
CA ARG A 77 -11.50 1.09 9.59
C ARG A 77 -10.67 -0.14 9.30
N LEU A 78 -11.01 -0.90 8.25
CA LEU A 78 -10.23 -2.04 7.80
C LEU A 78 -8.92 -1.57 7.16
N PHE A 79 -8.94 -0.49 6.38
CA PHE A 79 -7.73 0.15 5.84
C PHE A 79 -6.75 0.52 6.94
N ASN A 80 -7.20 1.30 7.93
CA ASN A 80 -6.38 1.72 9.06
C ASN A 80 -5.77 0.54 9.81
N ARG A 81 -6.52 -0.56 9.95
CA ARG A 81 -6.02 -1.79 10.56
C ARG A 81 -4.92 -2.43 9.72
N VAL A 82 -5.12 -2.57 8.41
CA VAL A 82 -4.11 -3.12 7.48
C VAL A 82 -2.85 -2.27 7.52
N MET A 83 -2.98 -0.94 7.33
CA MET A 83 -1.83 -0.03 7.28
C MET A 83 -1.07 0.02 8.62
N THR A 84 -1.78 -0.05 9.75
CA THR A 84 -1.14 -0.17 11.07
C THR A 84 -0.40 -1.51 11.21
N SER A 85 -1.01 -2.62 10.78
CA SER A 85 -0.34 -3.93 10.82
C SER A 85 0.91 -3.96 9.94
N VAL A 86 0.87 -3.36 8.75
CA VAL A 86 2.04 -3.22 7.87
C VAL A 86 3.12 -2.37 8.53
N SER A 87 2.77 -1.21 9.09
CA SER A 87 3.74 -0.28 9.67
C SER A 87 4.49 -0.84 10.89
N VAL A 88 3.83 -1.68 11.69
CA VAL A 88 4.46 -2.35 12.85
C VAL A 88 5.06 -3.72 12.51
N GLY A 89 5.01 -4.15 11.25
CA GLY A 89 5.56 -5.42 10.78
C GLY A 89 4.74 -6.67 11.13
N ASP A 90 3.50 -6.52 11.57
CA ASP A 90 2.58 -7.64 11.84
C ASP A 90 1.97 -8.18 10.53
N SER A 91 2.79 -8.94 9.82
CA SER A 91 2.44 -9.51 8.51
C SER A 91 1.26 -10.48 8.59
N ALA A 92 1.09 -11.19 9.71
CA ALA A 92 -0.01 -12.13 9.88
C ALA A 92 -1.36 -11.41 9.98
N ALA A 93 -1.44 -10.33 10.76
CA ALA A 93 -2.64 -9.51 10.82
C ALA A 93 -2.92 -8.82 9.48
N ALA A 94 -1.90 -8.26 8.83
CA ALA A 94 -2.07 -7.64 7.50
C ALA A 94 -2.69 -8.62 6.49
N GLN A 95 -2.14 -9.84 6.38
CA GLN A 95 -2.67 -10.89 5.49
C GLN A 95 -4.12 -11.27 5.81
N GLN A 96 -4.50 -11.26 7.08
CA GLN A 96 -5.87 -11.57 7.50
C GLN A 96 -6.88 -10.49 7.07
N PHE A 97 -6.54 -9.21 7.26
CA PHE A 97 -7.49 -8.11 7.06
C PHE A 97 -7.50 -7.54 5.65
N LEU A 98 -6.41 -7.70 4.90
CA LEU A 98 -6.24 -7.09 3.58
C LEU A 98 -7.34 -7.46 2.56
N PRO A 99 -7.72 -8.75 2.38
CA PRO A 99 -8.82 -9.10 1.48
C PRO A 99 -10.16 -8.52 1.92
N MET A 100 -10.38 -8.39 3.22
CA MET A 100 -11.60 -7.79 3.78
C MET A 100 -11.67 -6.29 3.48
N ALA A 101 -10.55 -5.58 3.62
CA ALA A 101 -10.47 -4.15 3.33
C ALA A 101 -10.78 -3.88 1.84
N ILE A 102 -10.13 -4.61 0.92
CA ILE A 102 -10.37 -4.49 -0.53
C ILE A 102 -11.84 -4.77 -0.85
N ALA A 103 -12.43 -5.83 -0.29
CA ALA A 103 -13.83 -6.15 -0.51
C ALA A 103 -14.78 -5.07 0.04
N ALA A 104 -14.43 -4.43 1.15
CA ALA A 104 -15.21 -3.35 1.74
C ALA A 104 -15.24 -2.10 0.85
N TYR A 105 -14.09 -1.65 0.35
CA TYR A 105 -14.02 -0.53 -0.60
C TYR A 105 -14.79 -0.81 -1.89
N ASN A 106 -14.65 -2.03 -2.44
CA ASN A 106 -15.41 -2.40 -3.64
C ASN A 106 -16.92 -2.37 -3.42
N ARG A 107 -17.40 -2.71 -2.21
CA ARG A 107 -18.82 -2.60 -1.84
C ARG A 107 -19.26 -1.17 -1.57
N ALA A 108 -18.34 -0.32 -1.10
CA ALA A 108 -18.62 1.08 -0.78
C ALA A 108 -18.68 2.00 -2.02
N ARG A 109 -18.38 1.48 -3.22
CA ARG A 109 -18.48 2.22 -4.48
C ARG A 109 -19.88 2.86 -4.67
N PRO A 110 -19.97 4.08 -5.26
CA PRO A 110 -18.87 4.87 -5.82
C PRO A 110 -17.96 5.46 -4.73
N LEU A 111 -16.66 5.54 -5.04
CA LEU A 111 -15.64 6.09 -4.14
C LEU A 111 -15.28 7.51 -4.57
N ASN A 112 -14.89 8.35 -3.62
CA ASN A 112 -14.21 9.62 -3.90
C ASN A 112 -12.70 9.38 -4.18
N LEU A 113 -11.97 10.43 -4.52
CA LEU A 113 -10.53 10.37 -4.79
C LEU A 113 -9.73 9.74 -3.64
N ASP A 114 -10.06 10.07 -2.39
CA ASP A 114 -9.44 9.50 -1.18
C ASP A 114 -9.69 7.98 -1.06
N GLY A 115 -10.93 7.54 -1.27
CA GLY A 115 -11.27 6.11 -1.24
C GLY A 115 -10.62 5.32 -2.37
N LEU A 116 -10.46 5.92 -3.56
CA LEU A 116 -9.71 5.33 -4.67
C LEU A 116 -8.21 5.23 -4.34
N PHE A 117 -7.66 6.24 -3.67
CA PHE A 117 -6.27 6.24 -3.22
C PHE A 117 -6.03 5.11 -2.20
N HIS A 118 -6.89 4.99 -1.18
CA HIS A 118 -6.83 3.89 -0.22
C HIS A 118 -6.97 2.52 -0.88
N LEU A 119 -7.89 2.36 -1.85
CA LEU A 119 -8.06 1.11 -2.57
C LEU A 119 -6.83 0.77 -3.42
N SER A 120 -6.19 1.76 -4.04
CA SER A 120 -4.92 1.59 -4.76
C SER A 120 -3.82 1.09 -3.82
N MET A 121 -3.63 1.72 -2.66
CA MET A 121 -2.65 1.30 -1.66
C MET A 121 -2.87 -0.14 -1.16
N LEU A 122 -4.13 -0.52 -0.92
CA LEU A 122 -4.48 -1.88 -0.51
C LEU A 122 -4.16 -2.89 -1.62
N ASN A 123 -4.50 -2.57 -2.87
CA ASN A 123 -4.18 -3.44 -4.00
C ASN A 123 -2.66 -3.58 -4.21
N ARG A 124 -1.87 -2.51 -4.04
CA ARG A 124 -0.40 -2.60 -4.04
C ARG A 124 0.12 -3.49 -2.93
N THR A 125 -0.37 -3.29 -1.71
CA THR A 125 -0.03 -4.12 -0.54
C THR A 125 -0.35 -5.60 -0.78
N ALA A 126 -1.39 -5.90 -1.57
CA ALA A 126 -1.78 -7.26 -1.92
C ALA A 126 -0.98 -7.85 -3.10
N GLY A 127 -0.15 -7.05 -3.78
CA GLY A 127 0.50 -7.42 -5.04
C GLY A 127 -0.45 -7.43 -6.25
N ASN A 128 -1.66 -6.87 -6.13
CA ASN A 128 -2.61 -6.69 -7.23
C ASN A 128 -2.27 -5.40 -8.00
N LEU A 129 -1.07 -5.34 -8.56
CA LEU A 129 -0.48 -4.08 -9.01
C LEU A 129 -1.24 -3.44 -10.18
N GLU A 130 -1.78 -4.22 -11.10
CA GLU A 130 -2.61 -3.70 -12.19
C GLU A 130 -3.90 -3.07 -11.66
N ALA A 131 -4.55 -3.71 -10.68
CA ALA A 131 -5.74 -3.15 -10.05
C ALA A 131 -5.41 -1.86 -9.28
N ALA A 132 -4.26 -1.81 -8.63
CA ALA A 132 -3.80 -0.60 -7.96
C ALA A 132 -3.55 0.56 -8.93
N LEU A 133 -2.89 0.28 -10.06
CA LEU A 133 -2.66 1.27 -11.11
C LEU A 133 -4.00 1.74 -11.68
N ASP A 134 -4.93 0.83 -12.00
CA ASP A 134 -6.28 1.19 -12.48
C ASP A 134 -7.02 2.09 -11.48
N ASN A 135 -6.94 1.81 -10.17
CA ASN A 135 -7.56 2.66 -9.15
C ASN A 135 -6.91 4.04 -9.05
N ALA A 136 -5.59 4.14 -9.21
CA ALA A 136 -4.89 5.41 -9.21
C ALA A 136 -5.18 6.23 -10.47
N LEU A 137 -5.27 5.57 -11.64
CA LEU A 137 -5.62 6.21 -12.89
C LEU A 137 -7.07 6.72 -12.90
N GLU A 138 -8.00 6.09 -12.17
CA GLU A 138 -9.36 6.63 -11.94
C GLU A 138 -9.30 8.02 -11.25
N ILE A 139 -8.35 8.22 -10.32
CA ILE A 139 -8.11 9.52 -9.67
C ILE A 139 -7.56 10.54 -10.67
N VAL A 140 -6.55 10.13 -11.46
CA VAL A 140 -5.89 10.99 -12.44
C VAL A 140 -6.84 11.36 -13.59
N GLU A 141 -7.78 10.49 -13.95
CA GLU A 141 -8.79 10.79 -14.97
C GLU A 141 -9.80 11.83 -14.47
N GLU A 142 -10.16 11.81 -13.18
CA GLU A 142 -11.04 12.81 -12.55
C GLU A 142 -10.33 14.14 -12.26
N ASP A 143 -9.11 14.08 -11.70
CA ASP A 143 -8.25 15.24 -11.43
C ASP A 143 -6.81 14.94 -11.89
N PRO A 144 -6.42 15.38 -13.11
CA PRO A 144 -5.11 15.11 -13.71
C PRO A 144 -3.90 15.65 -12.94
N ASN A 145 -4.13 16.54 -11.97
CA ASN A 145 -3.08 17.12 -11.14
C ASN A 145 -3.10 16.59 -9.71
N HIS A 146 -4.01 15.68 -9.36
CA HIS A 146 -4.14 15.20 -7.99
C HIS A 146 -2.86 14.48 -7.54
N LEU A 147 -2.15 15.06 -6.56
CA LEU A 147 -0.82 14.60 -6.15
C LEU A 147 -0.84 13.16 -5.64
N LEU A 148 -1.83 12.80 -4.81
CA LEU A 148 -1.97 11.42 -4.31
C LEU A 148 -2.30 10.43 -5.43
N GLY A 149 -3.04 10.87 -6.46
CA GLY A 149 -3.38 10.02 -7.61
C GLY A 149 -2.16 9.77 -8.48
N LEU A 150 -1.41 10.83 -8.79
CA LEU A 150 -0.16 10.73 -9.53
C LEU A 150 0.88 9.86 -8.80
N ALA A 151 1.04 10.03 -7.49
CA ALA A 151 1.97 9.21 -6.71
C ALA A 151 1.55 7.74 -6.68
N ALA A 152 0.27 7.45 -6.41
CA ALA A 152 -0.22 6.08 -6.41
C ALA A 152 -0.04 5.40 -7.78
N ALA A 153 -0.25 6.12 -8.88
CA ALA A 153 -0.04 5.61 -10.23
C ALA A 153 1.45 5.37 -10.50
N ALA A 154 2.31 6.32 -10.13
CA ALA A 154 3.75 6.19 -10.30
C ALA A 154 4.30 4.98 -9.53
N GLU A 155 3.96 4.86 -8.24
CA GLU A 155 4.43 3.76 -7.39
C GLU A 155 3.94 2.39 -7.88
N ALA A 156 2.67 2.28 -8.30
CA ALA A 156 2.14 1.05 -8.88
C ALA A 156 2.87 0.69 -10.19
N ALA A 157 3.12 1.67 -11.05
CA ALA A 157 3.84 1.49 -12.31
C ALA A 157 5.31 1.08 -12.08
N VAL A 158 5.99 1.63 -11.07
CA VAL A 158 7.34 1.20 -10.66
C VAL A 158 7.34 -0.28 -10.29
N GLU A 159 6.40 -0.71 -9.44
CA GLU A 159 6.33 -2.11 -9.00
C GLU A 159 5.94 -3.08 -10.14
N LEU A 160 5.17 -2.61 -11.13
CA LEU A 160 4.87 -3.36 -12.36
C LEU A 160 6.06 -3.44 -13.33
N GLY A 161 7.07 -2.56 -13.17
CA GLY A 161 8.16 -2.40 -14.14
C GLY A 161 7.81 -1.52 -15.34
N GLU A 162 6.67 -0.83 -15.31
CA GLU A 162 6.22 0.13 -16.33
C GLU A 162 6.89 1.50 -16.10
N LEU A 163 8.22 1.53 -16.20
CA LEU A 163 9.03 2.66 -15.75
C LEU A 163 8.78 3.95 -16.56
N ASP A 164 8.37 3.85 -17.83
CA ASP A 164 8.04 5.01 -18.65
C ASP A 164 6.74 5.69 -18.18
N GLU A 165 5.76 4.91 -17.70
CA GLU A 165 4.52 5.41 -17.10
C GLU A 165 4.79 6.05 -15.74
N ALA A 166 5.60 5.39 -14.90
CA ALA A 166 6.05 5.96 -13.64
C ALA A 166 6.77 7.30 -13.82
N GLU A 167 7.69 7.38 -14.79
CA GLU A 167 8.43 8.60 -15.12
C GLU A 167 7.49 9.75 -15.53
N ALA A 168 6.45 9.46 -16.30
CA ALA A 168 5.46 10.47 -16.70
C ALA A 168 4.72 11.06 -15.48
N HIS A 169 4.28 10.21 -14.55
CA HIS A 169 3.57 10.65 -13.35
C HIS A 169 4.49 11.39 -12.37
N TYR A 170 5.70 10.88 -12.10
CA TYR A 170 6.67 11.57 -11.24
C TYR A 170 7.12 12.92 -11.84
N ARG A 171 7.33 13.00 -13.16
CA ARG A 171 7.61 14.30 -13.81
C ARG A 171 6.46 15.28 -13.58
N ARG A 172 5.21 14.82 -13.73
CA ARG A 172 4.05 15.66 -13.50
C ARG A 172 4.01 16.18 -12.06
N ILE A 173 4.29 15.34 -11.08
CA ILE A 173 4.39 15.74 -9.66
C ILE A 173 5.40 16.88 -9.50
N VAL A 174 6.64 16.72 -9.99
CA VAL A 174 7.69 17.75 -9.83
C VAL A 174 7.27 19.08 -10.46
N GLU A 175 6.59 19.05 -11.60
CA GLU A 175 6.12 20.25 -12.30
C GLU A 175 5.06 21.04 -11.52
N ILE A 176 4.16 20.35 -10.81
CA ILE A 176 2.95 20.98 -10.24
C ILE A 176 2.92 21.03 -8.72
N TYR A 177 3.82 20.34 -8.04
CA TYR A 177 3.76 20.15 -6.58
C TYR A 177 3.60 21.47 -5.81
N ASP A 178 4.41 22.48 -6.12
CA ASP A 178 4.43 23.73 -5.33
C ASP A 178 3.09 24.48 -5.42
N ASP A 179 2.40 24.43 -6.55
CA ASP A 179 1.10 25.07 -6.75
C ASP A 179 -0.05 24.20 -6.24
N GLU A 180 -0.04 22.92 -6.59
CA GLU A 180 -1.10 21.97 -6.30
C GLU A 180 -1.19 21.64 -4.80
N SER A 181 -0.05 21.52 -4.10
CA SER A 181 -0.01 21.24 -2.65
C SER A 181 -0.64 22.35 -1.80
N GLN A 182 -0.84 23.55 -2.36
CA GLN A 182 -1.50 24.66 -1.67
C GLN A 182 -3.04 24.56 -1.70
N ARG A 183 -3.61 23.62 -2.48
CA ARG A 183 -5.06 23.38 -2.46
C ARG A 183 -5.48 22.87 -1.09
N SER A 184 -6.58 23.42 -0.58
CA SER A 184 -7.19 23.01 0.68
C SER A 184 -8.08 21.78 0.51
N LEU A 185 -7.49 20.68 0.03
CA LEU A 185 -8.15 19.37 -0.02
C LEU A 185 -8.02 18.68 1.34
N GLU A 186 -9.10 18.05 1.80
CA GLU A 186 -9.13 17.37 3.10
C GLU A 186 -8.17 16.17 3.07
N GLU A 187 -8.20 15.41 1.99
CA GLU A 187 -7.33 14.26 1.74
C GLU A 187 -5.84 14.62 1.77
N TYR A 188 -5.44 15.79 1.26
CA TYR A 188 -4.04 16.24 1.36
C TYR A 188 -3.64 16.49 2.82
N SER A 189 -4.56 16.98 3.64
CA SER A 189 -4.32 17.20 5.07
C SER A 189 -4.25 15.85 5.82
N MET A 190 -5.16 14.92 5.52
CA MET A 190 -5.15 13.57 6.08
C MET A 190 -3.88 12.80 5.73
N HIS A 191 -3.36 13.00 4.51
CA HIS A 191 -2.15 12.33 4.00
C HIS A 191 -0.90 13.21 4.08
N SER A 192 -0.85 14.16 5.02
CA SER A 192 0.25 15.14 5.14
C SER A 192 1.65 14.53 5.15
N GLN A 193 1.85 13.35 5.74
CA GLN A 193 3.14 12.67 5.74
C GLN A 193 3.60 12.30 4.33
N ILE A 194 2.69 11.76 3.50
CA ILE A 194 2.96 11.45 2.09
C ILE A 194 3.22 12.74 1.34
N MET A 195 2.36 13.74 1.53
CA MET A 195 2.49 15.04 0.88
C MET A 195 3.88 15.64 1.09
N THR A 196 4.44 15.57 2.31
CA THR A 196 5.74 16.19 2.62
C THR A 196 6.95 15.59 1.90
N VAL A 197 6.87 14.34 1.44
CA VAL A 197 8.01 13.62 0.83
C VAL A 197 7.85 13.41 -0.68
N LEU A 198 6.64 13.58 -1.20
CA LEU A 198 6.24 13.18 -2.55
C LEU A 198 7.04 13.87 -3.66
N LYS A 199 7.39 15.16 -3.51
CA LYS A 199 8.26 15.86 -4.47
C LYS A 199 9.67 15.30 -4.47
N GLU A 200 10.24 15.08 -3.28
CA GLU A 200 11.60 14.57 -3.14
C GLU A 200 11.71 13.15 -3.72
N GLU A 201 10.73 12.29 -3.44
CA GLU A 201 10.66 10.94 -4.01
C GLU A 201 10.61 10.97 -5.54
N ALA A 202 9.78 11.84 -6.11
CA ALA A 202 9.69 12.02 -7.55
C ALA A 202 11.02 12.49 -8.17
N GLU A 203 11.68 13.49 -7.56
CA GLU A 203 12.99 13.97 -8.00
C GLU A 203 14.08 12.88 -7.92
N GLN A 204 14.07 12.08 -6.84
CA GLN A 204 15.01 10.97 -6.67
C GLN A 204 14.81 9.87 -7.72
N PHE A 205 13.56 9.49 -8.00
CA PHE A 205 13.26 8.53 -9.06
C PHE A 205 13.78 9.02 -10.41
N LEU A 206 13.44 10.27 -10.78
CA LEU A 206 13.83 10.87 -12.05
C LEU A 206 15.36 11.02 -12.20
N ALA A 207 16.09 11.29 -11.12
CA ALA A 207 17.54 11.37 -11.15
C ALA A 207 18.23 10.01 -11.37
N GLY A 208 17.54 8.91 -11.09
CA GLY A 208 18.02 7.54 -11.29
C GLY A 208 17.70 6.94 -12.66
N ARG A 209 17.01 7.69 -13.54
CA ARG A 209 16.65 7.31 -14.90
C ARG A 209 17.70 7.78 -15.90
#